data_AF-A0A1V0PZ96-F1
#
_entry.id   AF-A0A1V0PZ96-F1
#
_cell.length_a   1.000
_cell.length_b   1.000
_cell.length_c   1.000
_cell.angle_alpha   90.00
_cell.angle_beta   90.00
_cell.angle_gamma   90.00
#
_symmetry.space_group_name_H-M   'P 1'
#
loop_
_entity.id
_entity.type
_entity.pdbx_description
1 polymer ?
#
loop_
_entity_poly.entity_id
_entity_poly.type
_entity_poly.pdbx_seq_one_letter_code
_entity_poly.pdbx_strand_id
1 'polypeptide(L)'
;MAFDRAELGVILTLYGRMVAAGEWRDYGISCLREVAVFSIFRRTAEHPLYRIEKRPKLRNRQGMYAVIGMDGQILKRGQELKTVLRVLEKKLIRPVD
;
A
#
# COMPACT_ATOMS: atom_id res chain seq x y z
N MET A 1 4.50 13.43 -9.20
CA MET A 1 4.93 12.03 -9.40
C MET A 1 3.75 11.12 -9.06
N ALA A 2 3.45 10.09 -9.84
CA ALA A 2 2.24 9.27 -9.68
C ALA A 2 2.49 7.76 -9.85
N PHE A 3 1.52 6.95 -9.42
CA PHE A 3 1.41 5.56 -9.85
C PHE A 3 0.94 5.52 -11.31
N ASP A 4 1.53 4.64 -12.11
CA ASP A 4 1.06 4.35 -13.46
C ASP A 4 -0.14 3.40 -13.46
N ARG A 5 -0.72 3.17 -14.65
CA ARG A 5 -1.92 2.34 -14.81
C ARG A 5 -1.71 0.90 -14.35
N ALA A 6 -0.54 0.31 -14.60
CA ALA A 6 -0.26 -1.07 -14.23
C ALA A 6 -0.09 -1.19 -12.71
N GLU A 7 0.60 -0.23 -12.10
CA GLU A 7 0.77 -0.15 -10.64
C GLU A 7 -0.58 0.04 -9.94
N LEU A 8 -1.40 0.98 -10.40
CA LEU A 8 -2.76 1.19 -9.88
C LEU A 8 -3.62 -0.06 -10.06
N GLY A 9 -3.54 -0.73 -11.20
CA GLY A 9 -4.25 -1.99 -11.44
C GLY A 9 -3.94 -3.03 -10.36
N VAL A 10 -2.67 -3.25 -10.05
CA VAL A 10 -2.25 -4.21 -9.01
C VAL A 10 -2.75 -3.79 -7.62
N ILE A 11 -2.62 -2.50 -7.27
CA ILE A 11 -3.05 -1.98 -5.97
C ILE A 11 -4.57 -2.11 -5.82
N LEU A 12 -5.34 -1.74 -6.84
CA LEU A 12 -6.80 -1.78 -6.83
C LEU A 12 -7.34 -3.22 -6.86
N THR A 13 -6.67 -4.16 -7.52
CA THR A 13 -7.02 -5.59 -7.42
C THR A 13 -6.87 -6.13 -6.00
N LEU A 14 -5.78 -5.76 -5.30
CA LEU A 14 -5.64 -6.12 -3.88
C LEU A 14 -6.72 -5.43 -3.04
N TYR A 15 -6.94 -4.13 -3.24
CA TYR A 15 -7.96 -3.37 -2.54
C TYR A 15 -9.34 -3.99 -2.67
N GLY A 16 -9.78 -4.33 -3.89
CA GLY A 16 -11.08 -4.95 -4.12
C GLY A 16 -11.27 -6.26 -3.37
N ARG A 17 -10.24 -7.12 -3.29
CA ARG A 17 -10.29 -8.35 -2.48
C ARG A 17 -10.45 -8.06 -0.99
N MET A 18 -9.76 -7.05 -0.47
CA MET A 18 -9.84 -6.68 0.95
C MET A 18 -11.17 -6.02 1.31
N VAL A 19 -11.76 -5.25 0.38
CA VAL A 19 -13.13 -4.73 0.52
C VAL A 19 -14.14 -5.87 0.54
N ALA A 20 -14.00 -6.86 -0.36
CA ALA A 20 -14.86 -8.04 -0.37
C ALA A 20 -14.75 -8.87 0.92
N ALA A 21 -13.57 -8.90 1.55
CA ALA A 21 -13.35 -9.52 2.85
C ALA A 21 -13.85 -8.66 4.04
N GLY A 22 -14.32 -7.43 3.81
CA GLY A 22 -14.78 -6.51 4.86
C GLY A 22 -13.67 -5.83 5.66
N GLU A 23 -12.41 -5.99 5.24
CA GLU A 23 -11.23 -5.48 5.94
C GLU A 23 -10.98 -4.00 5.67
N TRP A 24 -11.16 -3.56 4.42
CA TRP A 24 -10.90 -2.18 3.99
C TRP A 24 -12.19 -1.53 3.50
N ARG A 25 -12.30 -0.21 3.65
CA ARG A 25 -13.53 0.53 3.29
C ARG A 25 -13.29 1.74 2.42
N ASP A 26 -12.14 2.39 2.55
CA ASP A 26 -11.84 3.61 1.80
C ASP A 26 -10.35 3.67 1.43
N TYR A 27 -10.03 4.51 0.44
CA TYR A 27 -8.67 4.80 0.04
C TYR A 27 -8.49 6.26 -0.40
N GLY A 28 -7.28 6.76 -0.24
CA GLY A 28 -6.87 8.08 -0.72
C GLY A 28 -5.60 7.99 -1.55
N ILE A 29 -5.51 8.77 -2.63
CA ILE A 29 -4.31 8.86 -3.45
C ILE A 29 -3.73 10.26 -3.32
N SER A 30 -2.44 10.35 -3.01
CA SER A 30 -1.72 11.62 -2.92
C SER A 30 -0.46 11.57 -3.77
N CYS A 31 -0.36 12.48 -4.73
CA CYS A 31 0.78 12.61 -5.63
C CYS A 31 1.64 13.80 -5.18
N LEU A 32 2.52 13.57 -4.21
CA LEU A 32 3.42 14.62 -3.70
C LEU A 32 4.64 14.79 -4.62
N ARG A 33 5.45 15.80 -4.32
CA ARG A 33 6.65 16.15 -5.12
C ARG A 33 7.62 14.97 -5.26
N GLU A 34 7.84 14.20 -4.20
CA GLU A 34 8.86 13.14 -4.15
C GLU A 34 8.30 11.73 -3.98
N VAL A 35 7.03 11.62 -3.63
CA VAL A 35 6.39 10.36 -3.28
C VAL A 35 4.95 10.34 -3.79
N ALA A 36 4.56 9.22 -4.40
CA ALA A 36 3.15 8.91 -4.60
C ALA A 36 2.71 7.97 -3.47
N VAL A 37 1.57 8.26 -2.85
CA VAL A 37 1.04 7.54 -1.71
C VAL A 37 -0.36 7.04 -2.02
N PHE A 38 -0.61 5.76 -1.79
CA PHE A 38 -1.94 5.17 -1.76
C PHE A 38 -2.23 4.78 -0.30
N SER A 39 -3.12 5.53 0.34
CA SER A 39 -3.54 5.36 1.73
C SER A 39 -4.77 4.48 1.80
N ILE A 40 -4.79 3.52 2.71
CA ILE A 40 -5.87 2.54 2.90
C ILE A 40 -6.47 2.73 4.28
N PHE A 41 -7.80 2.77 4.36
CA PHE A 41 -8.54 3.02 5.59
C PHE A 41 -9.49 1.86 5.92
N ARG A 42 -9.58 1.51 7.20
CA ARG A 42 -10.57 0.56 7.73
C ARG A 42 -11.91 1.24 8.01
N ARG A 43 -11.90 2.51 8.42
CA ARG A 43 -13.09 3.35 8.64
C ARG A 43 -12.82 4.78 8.18
N THR A 44 -13.87 5.48 7.79
CA THR A 44 -13.82 6.91 7.42
C THR A 44 -13.41 7.74 8.64
N ALA A 45 -12.49 8.70 8.46
CA ALA A 45 -11.91 9.59 9.49
C ALA A 45 -10.88 9.00 10.47
N GLU A 46 -10.39 7.78 10.24
CA GLU A 46 -9.25 7.23 10.99
C GLU A 46 -7.90 7.48 10.29
N HIS A 47 -6.80 7.33 11.02
CA HIS A 47 -5.47 7.26 10.41
C HIS A 47 -5.38 6.08 9.43
N PRO A 48 -4.65 6.21 8.31
CA PRO A 48 -4.54 5.14 7.34
C PRO A 48 -3.90 3.91 7.99
N LEU A 49 -4.55 2.76 7.84
CA LEU A 49 -4.07 1.47 8.32
C LEU A 49 -2.77 1.07 7.63
N TYR A 50 -2.72 1.33 6.32
CA TYR A 50 -1.55 1.13 5.48
C TYR A 50 -1.36 2.28 4.51
N ARG A 51 -0.11 2.54 4.14
CA ARG A 51 0.27 3.40 3.04
C ARG A 51 1.21 2.66 2.11
N ILE A 52 0.86 2.61 0.83
CA ILE A 52 1.75 2.13 -0.23
C ILE A 52 2.42 3.36 -0.81
N GLU A 53 3.74 3.42 -0.74
CA GLU A 53 4.53 4.54 -1.25
C GLU A 53 5.35 4.12 -2.46
N LYS A 54 5.46 5.03 -3.44
CA LYS A 54 6.42 4.99 -4.55
C LYS A 54 7.37 6.17 -4.42
N ARG A 55 8.69 5.91 -4.41
CA ARG A 55 9.79 6.90 -4.31
C ARG A 55 10.88 6.58 -5.35
N PRO A 56 10.87 7.18 -6.56
CA PRO A 56 11.72 6.79 -7.68
C PRO A 56 13.19 7.10 -7.42
N LYS A 57 13.47 8.11 -6.59
CA LYS A 57 14.82 8.42 -6.09
C LYS A 57 15.49 7.23 -5.38
N LEU A 58 14.71 6.27 -4.90
CA LEU A 58 15.21 5.07 -4.21
C LEU A 58 15.27 3.83 -5.11
N ARG A 59 14.94 3.95 -6.41
CA ARG A 59 15.01 2.85 -7.39
C ARG A 59 16.40 2.20 -7.43
N ASN A 60 17.47 2.98 -7.41
CA ASN A 60 18.84 2.41 -7.45
C ASN A 60 19.45 2.23 -6.04
N ARG A 61 18.63 2.25 -4.99
CA ARG A 61 19.06 2.09 -3.60
C ARG A 61 18.29 0.92 -2.96
N GLN A 62 17.57 1.20 -1.88
CA GLN A 62 16.84 0.24 -1.05
C GLN A 62 15.50 -0.25 -1.63
N GLY A 63 15.05 0.28 -2.77
CA GLY A 63 13.75 -0.05 -3.36
C GLY A 63 12.81 1.15 -3.47
N MET A 64 12.20 1.30 -4.64
CA MET A 64 11.29 2.41 -4.91
C MET A 64 9.91 2.24 -4.28
N TYR A 65 9.48 1.03 -3.92
CA TYR A 65 8.18 0.79 -3.29
C TYR A 65 8.31 0.42 -1.82
N ALA A 66 7.37 0.89 -1.01
CA ALA A 66 7.25 0.49 0.38
C ALA A 66 5.78 0.34 0.80
N VAL A 67 5.53 -0.58 1.72
CA VAL A 67 4.30 -0.64 2.51
C VAL A 67 4.63 -0.20 3.92
N ILE A 68 3.89 0.78 4.39
CA ILE A 68 4.00 1.37 5.71
C ILE A 68 2.72 1.05 6.47
N GLY A 69 2.83 0.60 7.71
CA GLY A 69 1.71 0.37 8.61
C GLY A 69 1.35 1.61 9.42
N MET A 70 0.54 1.39 10.46
CA MET A 70 0.26 2.39 11.47
C MET A 70 1.57 2.91 12.09
N ASP A 71 1.54 4.16 12.57
CA ASP A 71 2.66 4.83 13.23
C ASP A 71 3.95 4.96 12.41
N GLY A 72 3.89 4.72 11.09
CA GLY A 72 5.02 4.89 10.19
C GLY A 72 5.96 3.69 10.10
N GLN A 73 5.62 2.55 10.71
CA GLN A 73 6.43 1.33 10.61
C GLN A 73 6.51 0.82 9.16
N ILE A 74 7.72 0.62 8.63
CA ILE A 74 7.90 0.01 7.30
C ILE A 74 7.70 -1.51 7.43
N LEU A 75 6.61 -2.03 6.87
CA LEU A 75 6.31 -3.47 6.86
C LEU A 75 7.11 -4.21 5.79
N LYS A 76 7.28 -3.57 4.62
CA LYS A 76 8.10 -4.11 3.54
C LYS A 76 8.58 -2.99 2.62
N ARG A 77 9.77 -3.19 2.04
CA ARG A 77 10.35 -2.32 0.99
C ARG A 77 11.01 -3.17 -0.09
N GLY A 78 11.01 -2.69 -1.33
CA GLY A 78 11.63 -3.40 -2.45
C GLY A 78 11.48 -2.71 -3.80
N GLN A 79 12.07 -3.33 -4.83
CA GLN A 79 12.05 -2.84 -6.22
C GLN A 79 10.75 -3.20 -6.95
N GLU A 80 10.10 -4.29 -6.57
CA GLU A 80 8.91 -4.81 -7.25
C GLU A 80 7.66 -4.61 -6.41
N LEU A 81 6.67 -3.89 -6.95
CA LEU A 81 5.43 -3.55 -6.25
C LEU A 81 4.68 -4.80 -5.79
N LYS A 82 4.48 -5.79 -6.68
CA LYS A 82 3.79 -7.05 -6.36
C LYS A 82 4.41 -7.77 -5.16
N THR A 83 5.74 -7.84 -5.12
CA THR A 83 6.48 -8.49 -4.02
C THR A 83 6.30 -7.75 -2.70
N VAL A 84 6.30 -6.41 -2.74
CA VAL A 84 6.09 -5.56 -1.56
C VAL A 84 4.67 -5.73 -1.02
N LEU A 85 3.66 -5.82 -1.89
CA LEU A 85 2.25 -5.95 -1.49
C LEU A 85 1.88 -7.29 -0.83
N ARG A 86 2.67 -8.36 -1.05
CA ARG A 86 2.43 -9.68 -0.41
C ARG A 86 2.40 -9.63 1.12
N VAL A 87 3.02 -8.62 1.74
CA VAL A 87 2.97 -8.45 3.20
C VAL A 87 1.55 -8.18 3.72
N LEU A 88 0.71 -7.57 2.89
CA LEU A 88 -0.70 -7.29 3.21
C LEU A 88 -1.58 -8.53 2.98
N GLU A 89 -1.29 -9.30 1.93
CA GLU A 89 -2.00 -10.55 1.64
C GLU A 89 -1.81 -11.62 2.71
N LYS A 90 -0.60 -11.72 3.28
CA LYS A 90 -0.32 -12.70 4.36
C LYS A 90 -1.14 -12.46 5.63
N LYS A 91 -1.62 -11.23 5.86
CA LYS A 91 -2.49 -10.94 7.00
C LYS A 91 -3.91 -11.50 6.83
N LEU A 92 -4.40 -11.67 5.59
CA LEU A 92 -5.68 -12.37 5.34
C LEU A 92 -5.63 -13.85 5.74
N ILE A 93 -4.45 -14.48 5.64
CA ILE A 93 -4.29 -15.92 5.87
C ILE A 93 -4.20 -16.25 7.37
N ARG A 94 -4.00 -15.25 8.23
CA ARG A 94 -4.02 -15.44 9.68
C ARG A 94 -5.32 -14.84 10.23
N PRO A 95 -6.38 -15.65 10.45
CA PRO A 95 -7.41 -15.24 11.39
C PRO A 95 -6.70 -15.04 12.73
N VAL A 96 -6.87 -13.86 13.31
CA VAL A 96 -6.58 -13.68 14.73
C VAL A 96 -7.78 -14.26 15.46
N ASP A 97 -7.53 -15.23 16.33
CA ASP A 97 -8.51 -15.80 17.27
C ASP A 97 -9.22 -14.71 18.11
#